data_AF-A0A7Y5AAG8-F1
#
_entry.id   AF-A0A7Y5AAG8-F1
#
_cell.length_a   1.000
_cell.length_b   1.000
_cell.length_c   1.000
_cell.angle_alpha   90.00
_cell.angle_beta   90.00
_cell.angle_gamma   90.00
#
_symmetry.space_group_name_H-M   'P 1'
#
loop_
_entity.id
_entity.type
_entity.pdbx_description
1 polymer ?
#
loop_
_entity_poly.entity_id
_entity_poly.type
_entity_poly.pdbx_seq_one_letter_code
_entity_poly.pdbx_strand_id
1 'polypeptide(L)'
;MWGNTTASLVELDNFNTSYEKCYGYNSEERKSLFHRSHIQANAGADGSTGALHYLNLFISLDAHNLSASNKFVSADAGLRVPASKLIKKWEVSKGDTRQQITNKIHAFLGDEFTNYVNQPHLIRMDTVHTLAQRIYNRQQKGTAVKALEQRYTLAQLEQQTLKDLEIMDAIQRGKTSVSSFRPELYTRATLCVYADELERMAAVSLSERHRDNCRFMLALVRVLGIYIAQAETQQGIDHRSFLPLKDAQWSPLEYVNWQQPWGTPDQQLIDADHSLLISSIAEHCYHALSGADVPRGFLQARLLKRIDVATLVPTVQAPEQWRYAALGSWDKFVDSLYADAEPVWQSLLALDLCTPGQVEEARTGLLWSLQGAIEKARHEYRNQDGFKRTYKGKYYSRWGFNSYPEHLEFPPMLADLMQPMVEDEHRAAA
;
A
#
# COMPACT_ATOMS: atom_id res chain seq x y z
N MET A 1 11.13 22.67 25.70
CA MET A 1 11.66 22.30 24.37
C MET A 1 10.48 21.83 23.52
N TRP A 2 10.33 22.25 22.26
CA TRP A 2 9.08 22.16 21.49
C TRP A 2 8.78 20.77 20.89
N GLY A 3 9.20 19.71 21.59
CA GLY A 3 8.98 18.33 21.18
C GLY A 3 9.95 17.78 20.13
N ASN A 4 10.80 18.62 19.52
CA ASN A 4 11.86 18.15 18.63
C ASN A 4 12.90 17.35 19.43
N THR A 5 12.84 16.03 19.30
CA THR A 5 13.80 15.03 19.76
C THR A 5 14.47 14.37 18.56
N THR A 6 15.57 13.65 18.78
CA THR A 6 16.21 12.81 17.77
C THR A 6 15.18 11.91 17.07
N ALA A 7 14.30 11.25 17.83
CA ALA A 7 13.23 10.42 17.27
C ALA A 7 12.28 11.21 16.35
N SER A 8 11.86 12.41 16.75
CA SER A 8 11.01 13.24 15.89
C SER A 8 11.69 13.72 14.61
N LEU A 9 13.02 13.89 14.63
CA LEU A 9 13.81 14.22 13.44
C LEU A 9 13.89 13.00 12.49
N VAL A 10 14.02 11.79 13.03
CA VAL A 10 13.90 10.54 12.25
C VAL A 10 12.54 10.47 11.55
N GLU A 11 11.46 10.72 12.28
CA GLU A 11 10.11 10.70 11.71
C GLU A 11 9.90 11.78 10.65
N LEU A 12 10.51 12.96 10.82
CA LEU A 12 10.49 14.00 9.81
C LEU A 12 11.25 13.59 8.53
N ASP A 13 12.38 12.89 8.67
CA ASP A 13 13.12 12.34 7.53
C ASP A 13 12.34 11.22 6.81
N ASN A 14 11.74 10.31 7.57
CA ASN A 14 10.83 9.29 7.05
C ASN A 14 9.65 9.91 6.29
N PHE A 15 9.09 11.02 6.80
CA PHE A 15 8.05 11.76 6.09
C PHE A 15 8.56 12.34 4.75
N ASN A 16 9.72 13.02 4.75
CA ASN A 16 10.29 13.59 3.53
C ASN A 16 10.58 12.50 2.49
N THR A 17 11.05 11.34 2.93
CA THR A 17 11.25 10.15 2.11
C THR A 17 9.97 9.68 1.45
N SER A 18 8.91 9.51 2.25
CA SER A 18 7.61 9.06 1.75
C SER A 18 7.08 10.06 0.73
N TYR A 19 7.26 11.37 0.99
CA TYR A 19 6.93 12.42 0.04
C TYR A 19 7.69 12.30 -1.28
N GLU A 20 9.00 12.06 -1.25
CA GLU A 20 9.81 11.86 -2.46
C GLU A 20 9.37 10.63 -3.28
N LYS A 21 8.87 9.58 -2.61
CA LYS A 21 8.31 8.39 -3.27
C LYS A 21 6.94 8.64 -3.91
N CYS A 22 6.17 9.60 -3.42
CA CYS A 22 4.88 10.01 -3.97
C CYS A 22 5.06 10.93 -5.19
N TYR A 23 5.92 10.56 -6.15
CA TYR A 23 6.19 11.41 -7.32
C TYR A 23 4.91 11.78 -8.05
N GLY A 24 4.92 12.89 -8.79
CA GLY A 24 3.73 13.37 -9.49
C GLY A 24 3.99 14.67 -10.22
N TYR A 25 5.22 14.88 -10.70
CA TYR A 25 5.59 16.13 -11.36
C TYR A 25 5.06 16.15 -12.79
N ASN A 26 4.14 17.07 -13.06
CA ASN A 26 3.70 17.40 -14.41
C ASN A 26 4.73 18.35 -15.06
N SER A 27 5.42 17.87 -16.10
CA SER A 27 6.44 18.64 -16.81
C SER A 27 5.89 19.80 -17.62
N GLU A 28 4.65 19.71 -18.10
CA GLU A 28 3.99 20.73 -18.90
C GLU A 28 3.56 21.91 -18.02
N GLU A 29 2.92 21.62 -16.88
CA GLU A 29 2.45 22.64 -15.94
C GLU A 29 3.53 23.10 -14.95
N ARG A 30 4.66 22.37 -14.89
CA ARG A 30 5.73 22.56 -13.88
C ARG A 30 5.22 22.51 -12.45
N LYS A 31 4.24 21.64 -12.18
CA LYS A 31 3.58 21.48 -10.88
C LYS A 31 3.70 20.04 -10.40
N SER A 32 3.78 19.88 -9.07
CA SER A 32 3.74 18.57 -8.44
C SER A 32 2.31 18.28 -8.00
N LEU A 33 1.78 17.10 -8.36
CA LEU A 33 0.47 16.63 -7.95
C LEU A 33 0.34 16.56 -6.41
N PHE A 34 1.42 16.16 -5.74
CA PHE A 34 1.46 16.04 -4.29
C PHE A 34 2.27 17.17 -3.65
N HIS A 35 1.72 17.73 -2.58
CA HIS A 35 2.34 18.76 -1.75
C HIS A 35 2.55 18.25 -0.32
N ARG A 36 3.57 18.81 0.34
CA ARG A 36 3.71 18.75 1.80
C ARG A 36 2.76 19.78 2.40
N SER A 37 1.66 19.26 2.94
CA SER A 37 0.58 20.04 3.52
C SER A 37 0.77 20.13 5.03
N HIS A 38 0.31 21.24 5.60
CA HIS A 38 0.34 21.43 7.05
C HIS A 38 -1.07 21.26 7.61
N ILE A 39 -1.18 20.63 8.79
CA ILE A 39 -2.42 20.59 9.55
C ILE A 39 -2.71 22.00 10.09
N GLN A 40 -1.73 22.57 10.79
CA GLN A 40 -1.70 23.97 11.19
C GLN A 40 -0.92 24.75 10.16
N ALA A 41 -1.56 25.72 9.52
CA ALA A 41 -0.95 26.52 8.46
C ALA A 41 0.38 27.17 8.90
N ASN A 42 1.32 27.29 7.96
CA ASN A 42 2.63 27.91 8.21
C ASN A 42 2.49 29.37 8.71
N ALA A 43 1.46 30.09 8.25
CA ALA A 43 1.07 31.37 8.80
C ALA A 43 -0.41 31.34 9.16
N GLY A 44 -0.72 31.04 10.42
CA GLY A 44 -2.07 31.06 10.95
C GLY A 44 -2.63 32.48 11.04
N ALA A 45 -3.95 32.62 10.90
CA ALA A 45 -4.64 33.91 11.00
C ALA A 45 -4.49 34.58 12.38
N ASP A 46 -4.21 33.81 13.43
CA ASP A 46 -3.93 34.27 14.80
C ASP A 46 -2.45 34.63 15.03
N GLY A 47 -1.64 34.64 13.97
CA GLY A 47 -0.19 34.86 14.03
C GLY A 47 0.61 33.66 14.53
N SER A 48 -0.03 32.51 14.75
CA SER A 48 0.69 31.26 15.02
C SER A 48 1.35 30.71 13.76
N THR A 49 2.37 29.87 13.93
CA THR A 49 3.05 29.19 12.83
C THR A 49 2.96 27.69 13.04
N GLY A 50 2.49 26.96 12.02
CA GLY A 50 2.57 25.51 11.97
C GLY A 50 4.01 25.04 12.17
N ALA A 51 4.22 24.09 13.07
CA ALA A 51 5.55 23.55 13.29
C ALA A 51 5.99 22.72 12.07
N LEU A 52 7.26 22.84 11.67
CA LEU A 52 7.87 21.91 10.72
C LEU A 52 8.22 20.61 11.46
N HIS A 53 7.19 19.81 11.73
CA HIS A 53 7.25 18.58 12.53
C HIS A 53 6.35 17.53 11.90
N TYR A 54 6.73 16.25 11.93
CA TYR A 54 5.97 15.17 11.26
C TYR A 54 4.50 15.05 11.73
N LEU A 55 4.24 15.42 12.99
CA LEU A 55 2.89 15.52 13.58
C LEU A 55 2.03 16.67 13.03
N ASN A 56 2.61 17.62 12.31
CA ASN A 56 1.91 18.74 11.68
C ASN A 56 1.94 18.67 10.15
N LEU A 57 2.67 17.70 9.58
CA LEU A 57 2.86 17.57 8.14
C LEU A 57 2.15 16.33 7.63
N PHE A 58 1.55 16.43 6.46
CA PHE A 58 1.02 15.29 5.71
C PHE A 58 1.16 15.49 4.20
N ILE A 59 1.05 14.42 3.43
CA ILE A 59 1.08 14.45 1.97
C ILE A 59 -0.35 14.57 1.46
N SER A 60 -0.62 15.54 0.58
CA SER A 60 -1.94 15.67 -0.06
C SER A 60 -1.84 16.15 -1.49
N LEU A 61 -2.98 16.14 -2.18
CA LEU A 61 -3.09 16.80 -3.48
C LEU A 61 -2.83 18.31 -3.36
N ASP A 62 -2.20 18.85 -4.40
CA ASP A 62 -1.89 20.28 -4.53
C ASP A 62 -3.16 21.13 -4.55
N ALA A 63 -4.18 20.72 -5.31
CA ALA A 63 -5.45 21.44 -5.44
C ALA A 63 -6.13 21.67 -4.09
N HIS A 64 -6.17 20.63 -3.23
CA HIS A 64 -6.78 20.74 -1.90
C HIS A 64 -5.96 21.64 -0.97
N ASN A 65 -4.64 21.49 -0.97
CA ASN A 65 -3.76 22.32 -0.15
C ASN A 65 -3.84 23.82 -0.53
N LEU A 66 -3.84 24.11 -1.83
CA LEU A 66 -3.95 25.48 -2.34
C LEU A 66 -5.33 26.10 -2.02
N SER A 67 -6.41 25.33 -2.10
CA SER A 67 -7.77 25.77 -1.75
C SER A 67 -7.94 26.08 -0.26
N ALA A 68 -7.31 25.27 0.61
CA ALA A 68 -7.32 25.49 2.04
C ALA A 68 -6.50 26.72 2.46
N SER A 69 -5.36 26.97 1.80
CA SER A 69 -4.51 28.13 2.06
C SER A 69 -4.15 28.26 3.54
N ASN A 70 -4.12 29.47 4.09
CA ASN A 70 -3.77 29.76 5.48
C ASN A 70 -4.98 29.71 6.45
N LYS A 71 -6.06 29.02 6.07
CA LYS A 71 -7.26 28.93 6.90
C LYS A 71 -6.96 28.13 8.16
N PHE A 72 -7.43 28.64 9.29
CA PHE A 72 -7.41 27.90 10.54
C PHE A 72 -8.50 26.83 10.49
N VAL A 73 -8.10 25.56 10.56
CA VAL A 73 -9.03 24.42 10.46
C VAL A 73 -9.37 23.86 11.84
N SER A 74 -8.39 23.77 12.74
CA SER A 74 -8.52 23.04 14.00
C SER A 74 -7.59 23.62 15.05
N ALA A 75 -7.94 23.54 16.34
CA ALA A 75 -7.07 23.99 17.44
C ALA A 75 -6.28 22.85 18.09
N ASP A 76 -6.79 21.63 17.97
CA ASP A 76 -6.35 20.42 18.65
C ASP A 76 -5.59 19.45 17.73
N ALA A 77 -5.69 19.63 16.41
CA ALA A 77 -4.94 18.83 15.44
C ALA A 77 -3.64 19.54 15.04
N GLY A 78 -2.54 18.79 14.93
CA GLY A 78 -1.26 19.31 14.45
C GLY A 78 -0.51 20.20 15.44
N LEU A 79 0.82 20.20 15.34
CA LEU A 79 1.66 21.05 16.17
C LEU A 79 1.74 22.47 15.62
N ARG A 80 1.50 23.45 16.50
CA ARG A 80 1.67 24.88 16.20
C ARG A 80 2.48 25.61 17.25
N VAL A 81 2.97 26.75 16.81
CA VAL A 81 3.77 27.69 17.57
C VAL A 81 2.96 28.97 17.72
N PRO A 82 2.47 29.29 18.93
CA PRO A 82 1.82 30.58 19.17
C PRO A 82 2.76 31.75 18.87
N ALA A 83 2.22 32.86 18.37
CA ALA A 83 2.97 34.09 18.09
C ALA A 83 3.83 34.54 19.29
N SER A 84 3.28 34.42 20.51
CA SER A 84 3.94 34.78 21.77
C SER A 84 5.18 33.95 22.09
N LYS A 85 5.35 32.78 21.45
CA LYS A 85 6.51 31.90 21.64
C LYS A 85 7.57 32.06 20.55
N LEU A 86 7.30 32.82 19.49
CA LEU A 86 8.29 33.09 18.44
C LEU A 86 9.40 33.99 19.00
N ILE A 87 10.65 33.52 18.89
CA ILE A 87 11.82 34.24 19.42
C ILE A 87 12.66 34.74 18.25
N LYS A 88 12.85 36.06 18.18
CA LYS A 88 13.61 36.75 17.12
C LYS A 88 15.01 36.18 16.87
N LYS A 89 15.69 35.66 17.90
CA LYS A 89 17.03 35.05 17.76
C LYS A 89 17.06 33.83 16.83
N TRP A 90 15.94 33.12 16.68
CA TRP A 90 15.80 31.94 15.84
C TRP A 90 15.20 32.25 14.46
N GLU A 91 14.88 33.52 14.19
CA GLU A 91 14.34 33.95 12.92
C GLU A 91 15.37 33.75 11.80
N VAL A 92 14.95 33.14 10.70
CA VAL A 92 15.75 33.00 9.48
C VAL A 92 15.32 34.07 8.50
N SER A 93 16.28 34.91 8.10
CA SER A 93 16.06 36.00 7.15
C SER A 93 16.37 35.59 5.72
N LYS A 94 15.76 36.23 4.73
CA LYS A 94 16.01 35.95 3.29
C LYS A 94 17.49 36.11 2.88
N GLY A 95 18.26 36.91 3.60
CA GLY A 95 19.69 37.11 3.36
C GLY A 95 20.63 36.15 4.11
N ASP A 96 20.11 35.27 4.98
CA ASP A 96 20.94 34.34 5.72
C ASP A 96 21.57 33.29 4.78
N THR A 97 22.88 33.09 4.91
CA THR A 97 23.61 32.04 4.19
C THR A 97 23.23 30.66 4.74
N ARG A 98 23.40 29.60 3.93
CA ARG A 98 23.19 28.21 4.38
C ARG A 98 23.98 27.90 5.65
N GLN A 99 25.22 28.35 5.76
CA GLN A 99 26.04 28.13 6.96
C GLN A 99 25.43 28.81 8.19
N GLN A 100 24.95 30.05 8.06
CA GLN A 100 24.28 30.75 9.16
C GLN A 100 23.00 30.03 9.59
N ILE A 101 22.21 29.54 8.65
CA ILE A 101 20.99 28.76 8.92
C ILE A 101 21.35 27.46 9.65
N THR A 102 22.33 26.70 9.16
CA THR A 102 22.79 25.46 9.81
C THR A 102 23.29 25.71 11.23
N ASN A 103 24.09 26.76 11.45
CA ASN A 103 24.57 27.12 12.78
C ASN A 103 23.41 27.47 13.72
N LYS A 104 22.38 28.19 13.24
CA LYS A 104 21.15 28.48 13.99
C LYS A 104 20.39 27.20 14.35
N ILE A 105 20.23 26.28 13.39
CA ILE A 105 19.56 24.98 13.61
C ILE A 105 20.32 24.17 14.66
N HIS A 106 21.64 24.05 14.54
CA HIS A 106 22.48 23.35 15.49
C HIS A 106 22.38 23.97 16.90
N ALA A 107 22.42 25.29 17.02
CA ALA A 107 22.26 25.98 18.30
C ALA A 107 20.84 25.85 18.87
N PHE A 108 19.82 25.72 18.02
CA PHE A 108 18.42 25.58 18.44
C PHE A 108 18.10 24.17 18.93
N LEU A 109 18.56 23.14 18.20
CA LEU A 109 18.28 21.74 18.48
C LEU A 109 19.27 21.10 19.47
N GLY A 110 20.50 21.64 19.58
CA GLY A 110 21.52 21.15 20.50
C GLY A 110 21.86 19.68 20.27
N ASP A 111 21.98 18.93 21.37
CA ASP A 111 22.38 17.53 21.38
C ASP A 111 21.46 16.63 20.55
N GLU A 112 20.17 16.96 20.43
CA GLU A 112 19.21 16.18 19.65
C GLU A 112 19.58 16.15 18.15
N PHE A 113 20.13 17.25 17.63
CA PHE A 113 20.62 17.33 16.25
C PHE A 113 21.93 16.56 16.09
N THR A 114 22.87 16.69 17.03
CA THR A 114 24.11 15.93 17.02
C THR A 114 23.83 14.43 17.08
N ASN A 115 22.91 14.00 17.95
CA ASN A 115 22.49 12.60 18.07
C ASN A 115 21.81 12.09 16.81
N TYR A 116 20.99 12.90 16.14
CA TYR A 116 20.36 12.54 14.86
C TYR A 116 21.39 12.37 13.74
N VAL A 117 22.29 13.34 13.56
CA VAL A 117 23.35 13.31 12.53
C VAL A 117 24.32 12.14 12.78
N ASN A 118 24.57 11.77 14.04
CA ASN A 118 25.43 10.64 14.39
C ASN A 118 24.78 9.27 14.20
N GLN A 119 23.58 9.16 13.61
CA GLN A 119 22.98 7.88 13.24
C GLN A 119 23.40 7.51 11.80
N PRO A 120 24.44 6.68 11.62
CA PRO A 120 24.99 6.37 10.29
C PRO A 120 24.01 5.67 9.34
N HIS A 121 22.91 5.12 9.85
CA HIS A 121 21.84 4.52 9.05
C HIS A 121 20.75 5.53 8.62
N LEU A 122 20.73 6.75 9.19
CA LEU A 122 19.74 7.81 8.91
C LEU A 122 20.28 8.95 8.05
N ILE A 123 21.60 9.18 8.04
CA ILE A 123 22.21 9.98 6.98
C ILE A 123 22.15 9.12 5.73
N ARG A 124 21.05 9.28 5.01
CA ARG A 124 20.74 8.55 3.80
C ARG A 124 21.88 8.69 2.80
N MET A 125 22.70 7.65 2.75
CA MET A 125 23.31 7.13 1.54
C MET A 125 22.24 6.52 0.62
N ASP A 126 20.98 7.00 0.60
CA ASP A 126 19.87 6.37 -0.11
C ASP A 126 20.13 6.18 -1.59
N THR A 127 20.76 7.17 -2.20
CA THR A 127 21.19 7.09 -3.59
C THR A 127 22.24 6.00 -3.77
N VAL A 128 23.19 5.90 -2.85
CA VAL A 128 24.26 4.88 -2.83
C VAL A 128 23.67 3.49 -2.56
N HIS A 129 22.88 3.28 -1.52
CA HIS A 129 22.23 2.01 -1.19
C HIS A 129 21.26 1.56 -2.28
N THR A 130 20.41 2.45 -2.80
CA THR A 130 19.48 2.11 -3.88
C THR A 130 20.23 1.70 -5.15
N LEU A 131 21.29 2.43 -5.48
CA LEU A 131 22.11 2.13 -6.65
C LEU A 131 22.93 0.85 -6.46
N ALA A 132 23.50 0.64 -5.27
CA ALA A 132 24.17 -0.59 -4.87
C ALA A 132 23.23 -1.80 -4.97
N GLN A 133 22.01 -1.71 -4.42
CA GLN A 133 21.00 -2.77 -4.49
C GLN A 133 20.55 -3.03 -5.93
N ARG A 134 20.37 -1.98 -6.75
CA ARG A 134 20.02 -2.10 -8.16
C ARG A 134 21.10 -2.82 -8.96
N ILE A 135 22.37 -2.44 -8.75
CA ILE A 135 23.53 -3.06 -9.39
C ILE A 135 23.65 -4.53 -8.97
N TYR A 136 23.53 -4.81 -7.68
CA TYR A 136 23.56 -6.16 -7.12
C TYR A 136 22.46 -7.04 -7.70
N ASN A 137 21.21 -6.57 -7.71
CA ASN A 137 20.07 -7.31 -8.24
C ASN A 137 20.24 -7.65 -9.72
N ARG A 138 20.82 -6.75 -10.54
CA ARG A 138 21.12 -7.05 -11.95
C ARG A 138 22.23 -8.07 -12.12
N GLN A 139 23.25 -8.07 -11.24
CA GLN A 139 24.29 -9.10 -11.22
C GLN A 139 23.70 -10.48 -10.91
N GLN A 140 22.83 -10.58 -9.90
CA GLN A 140 22.23 -11.85 -9.47
C GLN A 140 21.24 -12.40 -10.48
N LYS A 141 20.40 -11.52 -11.07
CA LYS A 141 19.37 -11.91 -12.03
C LYS A 141 19.90 -12.11 -13.46
N GLY A 142 21.16 -11.76 -13.73
CA GLY A 142 21.74 -11.83 -15.06
C GLY A 142 21.11 -10.87 -16.08
N THR A 143 20.48 -9.79 -15.62
CA THR A 143 19.73 -8.84 -16.46
C THR A 143 20.57 -7.64 -16.91
N ALA A 144 21.88 -7.64 -16.63
CA ALA A 144 22.79 -6.59 -17.07
C ALA A 144 23.14 -6.74 -18.57
N VAL A 145 23.12 -5.62 -19.30
CA VAL A 145 23.51 -5.55 -20.73
C VAL A 145 25.02 -5.77 -20.90
N LYS A 146 25.83 -5.27 -19.96
CA LYS A 146 27.25 -5.57 -19.85
C LYS A 146 27.58 -5.99 -18.43
N ALA A 147 28.37 -7.06 -18.30
CA ALA A 147 28.90 -7.47 -17.01
C ALA A 147 29.91 -6.43 -16.49
N LEU A 148 29.92 -6.25 -15.17
CA LEU A 148 30.99 -5.52 -14.50
C LEU A 148 32.26 -6.40 -14.46
N GLU A 149 33.42 -5.77 -14.31
CA GLU A 149 34.72 -6.45 -14.28
C GLU A 149 34.82 -7.55 -13.23
N GLN A 150 34.10 -7.38 -12.12
CA GLN A 150 33.96 -8.39 -11.08
C GLN A 150 32.53 -8.44 -10.54
N ARG A 151 32.19 -9.53 -9.84
CA ARG A 151 30.97 -9.64 -9.05
C ARG A 151 31.20 -8.99 -7.69
N TYR A 152 30.33 -8.07 -7.34
CA TYR A 152 30.39 -7.37 -6.07
C TYR A 152 29.34 -7.93 -5.12
N THR A 153 29.67 -8.00 -3.83
CA THR A 153 28.67 -8.20 -2.77
C THR A 153 27.94 -6.89 -2.48
N LEU A 154 26.74 -6.97 -1.90
CA LEU A 154 25.98 -5.77 -1.54
C LEU A 154 26.79 -4.85 -0.61
N ALA A 155 27.39 -5.40 0.44
CA ALA A 155 28.22 -4.64 1.38
C ALA A 155 29.42 -3.93 0.72
N GLN A 156 30.02 -4.53 -0.31
CA GLN A 156 31.10 -3.89 -1.07
C GLN A 156 30.61 -2.73 -1.93
N LEU A 157 29.38 -2.80 -2.46
CA LEU A 157 28.77 -1.74 -3.26
C LEU A 157 28.32 -0.57 -2.37
N GLU A 158 27.82 -0.85 -1.17
CA GLU A 158 27.41 0.17 -0.20
C GLU A 158 28.59 1.01 0.34
N GLN A 159 29.82 0.49 0.23
CA GLN A 159 31.05 1.21 0.57
C GLN A 159 31.63 2.04 -0.59
N GLN A 160 31.07 1.94 -1.80
CA GLN A 160 31.54 2.70 -2.96
C GLN A 160 31.04 4.14 -2.94
N THR A 161 31.75 5.02 -3.65
CA THR A 161 31.27 6.40 -3.83
C THR A 161 30.06 6.43 -4.78
N LEU A 162 29.19 7.42 -4.61
CA LEU A 162 28.03 7.60 -5.49
C LEU A 162 28.43 7.68 -6.98
N LYS A 163 29.54 8.36 -7.28
CA LYS A 163 30.05 8.51 -8.64
C LYS A 163 30.46 7.17 -9.24
N ASP A 164 31.11 6.32 -8.46
CA ASP A 164 31.53 4.98 -8.91
C ASP A 164 30.33 4.09 -9.17
N LEU A 165 29.32 4.16 -8.30
CA LEU A 165 28.06 3.43 -8.48
C LEU A 165 27.29 3.91 -9.73
N GLU A 166 27.29 5.22 -10.03
CA GLU A 166 26.67 5.75 -11.25
C GLU A 166 27.38 5.26 -12.53
N ILE A 167 28.70 5.15 -12.49
CA ILE A 167 29.51 4.56 -13.57
C ILE A 167 29.16 3.07 -13.74
N MET A 168 29.14 2.32 -12.65
CA MET A 168 28.81 0.89 -12.65
C MET A 168 27.39 0.63 -13.20
N ASP A 169 26.41 1.43 -12.78
CA ASP A 169 25.04 1.36 -13.26
C ASP A 169 24.90 1.76 -14.74
N ALA A 170 25.69 2.74 -15.22
CA ALA A 170 25.74 3.09 -16.64
C ALA A 170 26.33 1.95 -17.49
N ILE A 171 27.40 1.30 -17.03
CA ILE A 171 28.02 0.14 -17.68
C ILE A 171 27.01 -1.00 -17.78
N GLN A 172 26.34 -1.37 -16.68
CA GLN A 172 25.36 -2.45 -16.69
C GLN A 172 24.15 -2.17 -17.58
N ARG A 173 23.81 -0.89 -17.81
CA ARG A 173 22.77 -0.47 -18.77
C ARG A 173 23.27 -0.36 -20.21
N GLY A 174 24.57 -0.57 -20.46
CA GLY A 174 25.19 -0.43 -21.78
C GLY A 174 25.29 1.01 -22.28
N LYS A 175 25.19 2.01 -21.39
CA LYS A 175 25.25 3.43 -21.75
C LYS A 175 26.70 3.94 -21.70
N THR A 176 27.07 4.77 -22.67
CA THR A 176 28.39 5.42 -22.76
C THR A 176 28.50 6.70 -21.94
N SER A 177 27.37 7.29 -21.54
CA SER A 177 27.33 8.48 -20.68
C SER A 177 26.85 8.14 -19.27
N VAL A 178 27.53 8.70 -18.27
CA VAL A 178 27.15 8.61 -16.86
C VAL A 178 26.10 9.69 -16.59
N SER A 179 24.84 9.29 -16.51
CA SER A 179 23.77 10.17 -16.03
C SER A 179 23.69 10.06 -14.51
N SER A 180 23.47 11.18 -13.81
CA SER A 180 23.20 11.13 -12.38
C SER A 180 22.04 10.18 -12.07
N PHE A 181 22.18 9.39 -11.01
CA PHE A 181 21.14 8.45 -10.63
C PHE A 181 19.86 9.22 -10.31
N ARG A 182 18.80 8.85 -11.01
CA ARG A 182 17.45 9.24 -10.67
C ARG A 182 16.69 7.95 -10.33
N PRO A 183 16.08 7.85 -9.14
CA PRO A 183 15.18 6.75 -8.87
C PRO A 183 14.09 6.73 -9.95
N GLU A 184 13.60 5.53 -10.29
CA GLU A 184 12.38 5.42 -11.09
C GLU A 184 11.23 5.90 -10.22
N LEU A 185 10.79 7.11 -10.50
CA LEU A 185 9.75 7.77 -9.76
C LEU A 185 8.44 7.53 -10.51
N TYR A 186 7.55 6.75 -9.90
CA TYR A 186 6.21 6.51 -10.43
C TYR A 186 5.20 7.35 -9.66
N THR A 187 4.20 7.87 -10.37
CA THR A 187 3.14 8.63 -9.72
C THR A 187 2.28 7.69 -8.91
N ARG A 188 2.31 7.82 -7.59
CA ARG A 188 1.47 7.00 -6.71
C ARG A 188 0.02 7.41 -6.86
N ALA A 189 -0.89 6.44 -6.83
CA ALA A 189 -2.31 6.71 -6.81
C ALA A 189 -2.72 7.51 -5.56
N THR A 190 -3.58 8.50 -5.74
CA THR A 190 -4.02 9.43 -4.69
C THR A 190 -4.58 8.73 -3.46
N LEU A 191 -5.45 7.73 -3.64
CA LEU A 191 -6.07 7.03 -2.52
C LEU A 191 -5.04 6.19 -1.74
N CYS A 192 -4.03 5.63 -2.40
CA CYS A 192 -2.92 4.94 -1.73
C CYS A 192 -2.13 5.91 -0.85
N VAL A 193 -1.82 7.11 -1.36
CA VAL A 193 -1.14 8.15 -0.58
C VAL A 193 -1.97 8.59 0.61
N TYR A 194 -3.28 8.80 0.42
CA TYR A 194 -4.16 9.16 1.53
C TYR A 194 -4.32 8.02 2.55
N ALA A 195 -4.39 6.76 2.13
CA ALA A 195 -4.45 5.64 3.06
C ALA A 195 -3.22 5.59 3.98
N ASP A 196 -2.01 5.69 3.42
CA ASP A 196 -0.76 5.72 4.19
C ASP A 196 -0.75 6.88 5.19
N GLU A 197 -1.17 8.07 4.76
CA GLU A 197 -1.18 9.26 5.61
C GLU A 197 -2.26 9.23 6.68
N LEU A 198 -3.44 8.67 6.38
CA LEU A 198 -4.53 8.47 7.34
C LEU A 198 -4.14 7.44 8.40
N GLU A 199 -3.51 6.34 7.99
CA GLU A 199 -2.98 5.32 8.91
C GLU A 199 -1.89 5.89 9.81
N ARG A 200 -0.94 6.63 9.23
CA ARG A 200 0.10 7.33 9.99
C ARG A 200 -0.51 8.30 10.99
N MET A 201 -1.43 9.18 10.58
CA MET A 201 -2.05 10.17 11.47
C MET A 201 -2.95 9.53 12.54
N ALA A 202 -3.64 8.43 12.22
CA ALA A 202 -4.39 7.65 13.20
C ALA A 202 -3.49 7.07 14.31
N ALA A 203 -2.24 6.74 13.98
CA ALA A 203 -1.27 6.23 14.95
C ALA A 203 -0.62 7.34 15.80
N VAL A 204 -0.30 8.49 15.19
CA VAL A 204 0.56 9.51 15.83
C VAL A 204 -0.17 10.77 16.30
N SER A 205 -1.42 10.99 15.87
CA SER A 205 -2.14 12.23 16.22
C SER A 205 -2.33 12.39 17.73
N LEU A 206 -2.13 13.63 18.19
CA LEU A 206 -2.27 14.04 19.59
C LEU A 206 -3.73 14.15 20.02
N SER A 207 -4.63 14.51 19.11
CA SER A 207 -6.07 14.61 19.35
C SER A 207 -6.77 13.28 19.05
N GLU A 208 -7.57 12.81 20.01
CA GLU A 208 -8.41 11.62 19.87
C GLU A 208 -9.46 11.78 18.77
N ARG A 209 -10.12 12.95 18.72
CA ARG A 209 -11.06 13.30 17.65
C ARG A 209 -10.41 13.16 16.27
N HIS A 210 -9.21 13.73 16.11
CA HIS A 210 -8.48 13.66 14.85
C HIS A 210 -8.06 12.22 14.52
N ARG A 211 -7.56 11.44 15.49
CA ARG A 211 -7.27 10.01 15.29
C ARG A 211 -8.49 9.23 14.80
N ASP A 212 -9.64 9.44 15.42
CA ASP A 212 -10.86 8.71 15.07
C ASP A 212 -11.41 9.13 13.70
N ASN A 213 -11.29 10.41 13.34
CA ASN A 213 -11.63 10.88 11.99
C ASN A 213 -10.71 10.23 10.95
N CYS A 214 -9.40 10.13 11.23
CA CYS A 214 -8.46 9.45 10.33
C CYS A 214 -8.76 7.95 10.20
N ARG A 215 -9.06 7.25 11.30
CA ARG A 215 -9.45 5.82 11.28
C ARG A 215 -10.72 5.59 10.48
N PHE A 216 -11.74 6.43 10.69
CA PHE A 216 -12.99 6.36 9.96
C PHE A 216 -12.78 6.57 8.45
N MET A 217 -12.04 7.62 8.07
CA MET A 217 -11.73 7.87 6.65
C MET A 217 -10.85 6.77 6.04
N LEU A 218 -9.93 6.18 6.80
CA LEU A 218 -9.10 5.07 6.35
C LEU A 218 -9.96 3.87 5.95
N ALA A 219 -10.98 3.54 6.74
CA ALA A 219 -11.93 2.46 6.42
C ALA A 219 -12.67 2.74 5.09
N LEU A 220 -13.20 3.96 4.91
CA LEU A 220 -13.84 4.38 3.65
C LEU A 220 -12.89 4.28 2.45
N VAL A 221 -11.66 4.78 2.60
CA VAL A 221 -10.65 4.74 1.54
C VAL A 221 -10.26 3.31 1.19
N ARG A 222 -10.12 2.42 2.18
CA ARG A 222 -9.78 1.01 1.93
C ARG A 222 -10.88 0.32 1.12
N VAL A 223 -12.15 0.49 1.50
CA VAL A 223 -13.27 -0.12 0.75
C VAL A 223 -13.39 0.44 -0.67
N LEU A 224 -13.28 1.76 -0.84
CA LEU A 224 -13.26 2.36 -2.18
C LEU A 224 -12.04 1.90 -2.99
N GLY A 225 -10.87 1.79 -2.36
CA GLY A 225 -9.63 1.32 -2.95
C GLY A 225 -9.73 -0.14 -3.40
N ILE A 226 -10.34 -1.01 -2.61
CA ILE A 226 -10.65 -2.41 -2.96
C ILE A 226 -11.53 -2.45 -4.22
N TYR A 227 -12.60 -1.65 -4.24
CA TYR A 227 -13.51 -1.57 -5.38
C TYR A 227 -12.80 -1.07 -6.66
N ILE A 228 -11.88 -0.12 -6.56
CA ILE A 228 -11.09 0.34 -7.72
C ILE A 228 -10.10 -0.74 -8.15
N ALA A 229 -9.43 -1.40 -7.19
CA ALA A 229 -8.38 -2.38 -7.45
C ALA A 229 -8.87 -3.65 -8.16
N GLN A 230 -10.15 -4.01 -8.02
CA GLN A 230 -10.73 -5.16 -8.71
C GLN A 230 -10.99 -4.90 -10.21
N ALA A 231 -10.89 -3.64 -10.68
CA ALA A 231 -11.06 -3.32 -12.10
C ALA A 231 -9.78 -3.61 -12.89
N GLU A 232 -9.92 -4.15 -14.11
CA GLU A 232 -8.78 -4.43 -15.01
C GLU A 232 -8.25 -3.18 -15.74
N THR A 233 -8.49 -1.98 -15.20
CA THR A 233 -8.03 -0.70 -15.75
C THR A 233 -6.66 -0.31 -15.19
N GLN A 234 -5.97 0.65 -15.81
CA GLN A 234 -4.72 1.20 -15.27
C GLN A 234 -4.92 1.73 -13.84
N GLN A 235 -6.07 2.37 -13.59
CA GLN A 235 -6.43 2.84 -12.26
C GLN A 235 -6.53 1.68 -11.26
N GLY A 236 -7.11 0.53 -11.64
CA GLY A 236 -7.13 -0.65 -10.79
C GLY A 236 -5.73 -1.21 -10.52
N ILE A 237 -4.86 -1.25 -11.54
CA ILE A 237 -3.44 -1.66 -11.39
C ILE A 237 -2.73 -0.78 -10.36
N ASP A 238 -2.92 0.54 -10.42
CA ASP A 238 -2.29 1.50 -9.51
C ASP A 238 -2.79 1.38 -8.06
N HIS A 239 -3.95 0.74 -7.84
CA HIS A 239 -4.58 0.53 -6.53
C HIS A 239 -4.46 -0.92 -6.01
N ARG A 240 -3.72 -1.81 -6.69
CA ARG A 240 -3.57 -3.23 -6.31
C ARG A 240 -3.13 -3.49 -4.87
N SER A 241 -2.50 -2.53 -4.20
CA SER A 241 -2.15 -2.65 -2.77
C SER A 241 -3.37 -2.79 -1.85
N PHE A 242 -4.56 -2.32 -2.27
CA PHE A 242 -5.80 -2.49 -1.52
C PHE A 242 -6.42 -3.88 -1.66
N LEU A 243 -6.10 -4.60 -2.73
CA LEU A 243 -6.64 -5.93 -3.02
C LEU A 243 -5.48 -6.85 -3.46
N PRO A 244 -4.66 -7.32 -2.50
CA PRO A 244 -3.48 -8.12 -2.80
C PRO A 244 -3.88 -9.52 -3.26
N LEU A 245 -4.05 -9.69 -4.57
CA LEU A 245 -4.42 -10.96 -5.19
C LEU A 245 -3.18 -11.62 -5.80
N LYS A 246 -2.55 -12.52 -5.04
CA LYS A 246 -1.46 -13.35 -5.56
C LYS A 246 -2.00 -14.64 -6.17
N ASP A 247 -2.49 -15.52 -5.30
CA ASP A 247 -2.87 -16.90 -5.61
C ASP A 247 -4.41 -17.07 -5.68
N ALA A 248 -5.14 -15.96 -5.83
CA ALA A 248 -6.60 -15.94 -5.86
C ALA A 248 -7.14 -14.88 -6.84
N GLN A 249 -8.37 -15.09 -7.31
CA GLN A 249 -9.17 -14.11 -8.03
C GLN A 249 -10.33 -13.66 -7.15
N TRP A 250 -10.55 -12.36 -7.04
CA TRP A 250 -11.59 -11.84 -6.16
C TRP A 250 -12.11 -10.48 -6.64
N SER A 251 -13.43 -10.38 -6.73
CA SER A 251 -14.15 -9.12 -6.93
C SER A 251 -15.16 -9.00 -5.80
N PRO A 252 -14.74 -8.54 -4.61
CA PRO A 252 -15.56 -8.58 -3.42
C PRO A 252 -16.76 -7.63 -3.45
N LEU A 253 -16.69 -6.59 -4.28
CA LEU A 253 -17.63 -5.48 -4.25
C LEU A 253 -18.33 -5.31 -5.58
N GLU A 254 -19.56 -4.80 -5.57
CA GLU A 254 -20.28 -4.40 -6.78
C GLU A 254 -20.77 -2.95 -6.68
N TYR A 255 -20.87 -2.30 -7.83
CA TYR A 255 -21.37 -0.92 -7.91
C TYR A 255 -22.87 -0.91 -8.19
N VAL A 256 -23.62 -0.25 -7.32
CA VAL A 256 -25.07 -0.15 -7.41
C VAL A 256 -25.48 1.29 -7.70
N ASN A 257 -26.01 1.55 -8.90
CA ASN A 257 -26.57 2.85 -9.24
C ASN A 257 -28.11 2.85 -9.13
N TRP A 258 -28.62 3.32 -7.98
CA TRP A 258 -30.05 3.41 -7.70
C TRP A 258 -30.81 4.46 -8.53
N GLN A 259 -30.14 5.29 -9.35
CA GLN A 259 -30.83 6.32 -10.12
C GLN A 259 -31.69 5.75 -11.26
N GLN A 260 -31.48 4.49 -11.65
CA GLN A 260 -32.34 3.79 -12.61
C GLN A 260 -32.55 2.32 -12.16
N PRO A 261 -33.50 2.05 -11.24
CA PRO A 261 -33.77 0.68 -10.81
C PRO A 261 -34.45 -0.18 -11.90
N TRP A 262 -34.95 0.45 -12.98
CA TRP A 262 -35.66 -0.20 -14.07
C TRP A 262 -35.03 0.19 -15.42
N GLY A 263 -33.91 -0.44 -15.78
CA GLY A 263 -33.22 -0.24 -17.06
C GLY A 263 -31.71 -0.47 -16.98
N THR A 264 -31.04 -0.60 -18.13
CA THR A 264 -29.57 -0.59 -18.21
C THR A 264 -29.12 0.88 -18.09
N PRO A 265 -28.41 1.27 -17.02
CA PRO A 265 -28.03 2.67 -16.84
C PRO A 265 -27.05 3.11 -17.92
N ASP A 266 -27.15 4.39 -18.32
CA ASP A 266 -26.18 5.01 -19.23
C ASP A 266 -24.79 4.99 -18.58
N GLN A 267 -23.80 4.42 -19.28
CA GLN A 267 -22.43 4.31 -18.82
C GLN A 267 -21.85 5.67 -18.45
N GLN A 268 -22.20 6.74 -19.18
CA GLN A 268 -21.72 8.09 -18.87
C GLN A 268 -22.20 8.59 -17.50
N LEU A 269 -23.43 8.24 -17.11
CA LEU A 269 -23.99 8.60 -15.81
C LEU A 269 -23.31 7.80 -14.69
N ILE A 270 -23.03 6.52 -14.91
CA ILE A 270 -22.30 5.68 -13.96
C ILE A 270 -20.89 6.24 -13.76
N ASP A 271 -20.18 6.55 -14.84
CA ASP A 271 -18.81 7.07 -14.79
C ASP A 271 -18.74 8.43 -14.09
N ALA A 272 -19.73 9.30 -14.30
CA ALA A 272 -19.83 10.60 -13.63
C ALA A 272 -20.10 10.46 -12.12
N ASP A 273 -21.06 9.62 -11.73
CA ASP A 273 -21.39 9.35 -10.32
C ASP A 273 -20.21 8.67 -9.60
N HIS A 274 -19.51 7.75 -10.28
CA HIS A 274 -18.29 7.12 -9.79
C HIS A 274 -17.16 8.15 -9.57
N SER A 275 -16.92 9.01 -10.55
CA SER A 275 -15.91 10.09 -10.45
C SER A 275 -16.24 11.06 -9.31
N LEU A 276 -17.52 11.35 -9.10
CA LEU A 276 -18.01 12.18 -7.99
C LEU A 276 -17.77 11.51 -6.63
N LEU A 277 -18.01 10.20 -6.52
CA LEU A 277 -17.75 9.43 -5.29
C LEU A 277 -16.26 9.48 -4.93
N ILE A 278 -15.37 9.19 -5.89
CA ILE A 278 -13.91 9.20 -5.66
C ILE A 278 -13.43 10.59 -5.24
N SER A 279 -13.79 11.62 -6.00
CA SER A 279 -13.38 13.00 -5.71
C SER A 279 -13.91 13.47 -4.35
N SER A 280 -15.16 13.15 -4.03
CA SER A 280 -15.75 13.49 -2.73
C SER A 280 -15.02 12.81 -1.57
N ILE A 281 -14.71 11.52 -1.66
CA ILE A 281 -13.95 10.82 -0.60
C ILE A 281 -12.53 11.39 -0.49
N ALA A 282 -11.85 11.65 -1.61
CA ALA A 282 -10.52 12.22 -1.62
C ALA A 282 -10.45 13.63 -1.00
N GLU A 283 -11.47 14.46 -1.20
CA GLU A 283 -11.61 15.76 -0.54
C GLU A 283 -11.76 15.59 0.98
N HIS A 284 -12.61 14.66 1.42
CA HIS A 284 -12.82 14.42 2.84
C HIS A 284 -11.61 13.74 3.52
N CYS A 285 -10.75 13.03 2.79
CA CYS A 285 -9.45 12.58 3.29
C CYS A 285 -8.57 13.78 3.67
N TYR A 286 -8.52 14.80 2.80
CA TYR A 286 -7.79 16.03 3.10
C TYR A 286 -8.35 16.72 4.34
N HIS A 287 -9.67 16.82 4.46
CA HIS A 287 -10.32 17.40 5.63
C HIS A 287 -10.00 16.63 6.92
N ALA A 288 -10.06 15.30 6.88
CA ALA A 288 -9.67 14.48 8.02
C ALA A 288 -8.21 14.72 8.40
N LEU A 289 -7.27 14.68 7.45
CA LEU A 289 -5.83 14.87 7.69
C LEU A 289 -5.48 16.29 8.18
N SER A 290 -6.22 17.31 7.74
CA SER A 290 -6.09 18.69 8.22
C SER A 290 -6.76 18.92 9.57
N GLY A 291 -7.36 17.89 10.17
CA GLY A 291 -8.01 17.97 11.48
C GLY A 291 -9.40 18.61 11.47
N ALA A 292 -10.02 18.76 10.30
CA ALA A 292 -11.40 19.20 10.18
C ALA A 292 -12.37 18.13 10.68
N ASP A 293 -13.60 18.54 10.98
CA ASP A 293 -14.68 17.60 11.25
C ASP A 293 -15.10 16.86 9.99
N VAL A 294 -15.39 15.57 10.16
CA VAL A 294 -15.78 14.67 9.08
C VAL A 294 -17.25 14.28 9.29
N PRO A 295 -18.13 14.49 8.31
CA PRO A 295 -19.54 14.12 8.42
C PRO A 295 -19.71 12.59 8.22
N ARG A 296 -19.37 11.81 9.27
CA ARG A 296 -19.23 10.34 9.20
C ARG A 296 -20.46 9.64 8.61
N GLY A 297 -21.64 9.87 9.19
CA GLY A 297 -22.87 9.20 8.75
C GLY A 297 -23.24 9.52 7.29
N PHE A 298 -22.94 10.72 6.81
CA PHE A 298 -23.19 11.11 5.43
C PHE A 298 -22.26 10.42 4.45
N LEU A 299 -20.95 10.37 4.76
CA LEU A 299 -19.96 9.72 3.90
C LEU A 299 -20.15 8.21 3.85
N GLN A 300 -20.41 7.59 5.00
CA GLN A 300 -20.73 6.16 5.06
C GLN A 300 -22.00 5.86 4.25
N ALA A 301 -23.10 6.58 4.49
CA ALA A 301 -24.34 6.39 3.72
C ALA A 301 -24.14 6.64 2.22
N ARG A 302 -23.27 7.57 1.83
CA ARG A 302 -22.94 7.82 0.42
C ARG A 302 -22.21 6.64 -0.22
N LEU A 303 -21.23 6.07 0.47
CA LEU A 303 -20.48 4.90 -0.02
C LEU A 303 -21.37 3.65 -0.08
N LEU A 304 -22.08 3.34 1.02
CA LEU A 304 -22.94 2.16 1.13
C LEU A 304 -24.15 2.19 0.18
N LYS A 305 -24.58 3.38 -0.25
CA LYS A 305 -25.58 3.52 -1.31
C LYS A 305 -25.05 3.16 -2.71
N ARG A 306 -23.75 2.94 -2.87
CA ARG A 306 -23.12 2.71 -4.18
C ARG A 306 -22.30 1.44 -4.23
N ILE A 307 -21.89 0.92 -3.08
CA ILE A 307 -21.05 -0.26 -2.98
C ILE A 307 -21.79 -1.28 -2.14
N ASP A 308 -21.97 -2.48 -2.70
CA ASP A 308 -22.48 -3.64 -2.00
C ASP A 308 -21.47 -4.80 -2.03
N VAL A 309 -21.61 -5.77 -1.13
CA VAL A 309 -20.76 -6.95 -1.07
C VAL A 309 -21.27 -8.01 -2.04
N ALA A 310 -20.52 -8.24 -3.11
CA ALA A 310 -20.82 -9.29 -4.09
C ALA A 310 -20.40 -10.68 -3.58
N THR A 311 -19.21 -10.79 -2.99
CA THR A 311 -18.72 -12.05 -2.39
C THR A 311 -17.63 -11.80 -1.35
N LEU A 312 -17.72 -12.50 -0.22
CA LEU A 312 -16.67 -12.50 0.80
C LEU A 312 -15.60 -13.57 0.57
N VAL A 313 -15.84 -14.54 -0.31
CA VAL A 313 -14.94 -15.67 -0.53
C VAL A 313 -14.15 -15.46 -1.83
N PRO A 314 -12.81 -15.33 -1.77
CA PRO A 314 -11.99 -15.29 -2.97
C PRO A 314 -11.96 -16.67 -3.64
N THR A 315 -11.85 -16.68 -4.96
CA THR A 315 -11.64 -17.91 -5.74
C THR A 315 -10.15 -18.24 -5.78
N VAL A 316 -9.73 -19.21 -4.98
CA VAL A 316 -8.32 -19.62 -4.86
C VAL A 316 -7.90 -20.44 -6.08
N GLN A 317 -6.66 -20.27 -6.53
CA GLN A 317 -6.04 -21.10 -7.55
C GLN A 317 -5.17 -22.19 -6.91
N ALA A 318 -5.02 -23.33 -7.58
CA ALA A 318 -4.11 -24.37 -7.10
C ALA A 318 -2.67 -23.84 -7.13
N PRO A 319 -1.85 -24.10 -6.10
CA PRO A 319 -0.50 -23.57 -6.04
C PRO A 319 0.37 -24.16 -7.14
N GLU A 320 1.11 -23.30 -7.83
CA GLU A 320 2.16 -23.77 -8.75
C GLU A 320 3.33 -24.39 -7.97
N GLN A 321 4.03 -25.35 -8.57
CA GLN A 321 5.13 -26.08 -7.93
C GLN A 321 6.20 -25.15 -7.33
N TRP A 322 6.63 -24.12 -8.07
CA TRP A 322 7.66 -23.18 -7.60
C TRP A 322 7.17 -22.33 -6.43
N ARG A 323 5.88 -21.96 -6.45
CA ARG A 323 5.24 -21.13 -5.42
C ARG A 323 5.12 -21.90 -4.11
N TYR A 324 4.65 -23.15 -4.19
CA TYR A 324 4.60 -24.05 -3.05
C TYR A 324 6.00 -24.31 -2.48
N ALA A 325 6.99 -24.58 -3.34
CA ALA A 325 8.38 -24.79 -2.92
C ALA A 325 8.99 -23.55 -2.24
N ALA A 326 8.64 -22.33 -2.67
CA ALA A 326 9.13 -21.10 -2.07
C ALA A 326 8.56 -20.87 -0.66
N LEU A 327 7.33 -21.32 -0.38
CA LEU A 327 6.72 -21.22 0.94
C LEU A 327 7.10 -22.40 1.85
N GLY A 328 7.34 -23.56 1.26
CA GLY A 328 7.95 -24.74 1.89
C GLY A 328 6.99 -25.66 2.64
N SER A 329 5.73 -25.27 2.85
CA SER A 329 4.72 -26.10 3.54
C SER A 329 3.30 -25.61 3.28
N TRP A 330 2.30 -26.48 3.42
CA TRP A 330 0.88 -26.14 3.33
C TRP A 330 0.43 -25.09 4.34
N ASP A 331 0.85 -25.17 5.60
CA ASP A 331 0.45 -24.21 6.65
C ASP A 331 0.81 -22.78 6.25
N LYS A 332 2.06 -22.57 5.83
CA LYS A 332 2.54 -21.27 5.32
C LYS A 332 1.82 -20.79 4.06
N PHE A 333 1.38 -21.71 3.20
CA PHE A 333 0.60 -21.34 2.02
C PHE A 333 -0.79 -20.83 2.43
N VAL A 334 -1.47 -21.56 3.32
CA VAL A 334 -2.78 -21.17 3.85
C VAL A 334 -2.70 -19.87 4.64
N ASP A 335 -1.69 -19.73 5.52
CA ASP A 335 -1.42 -18.49 6.24
C ASP A 335 -1.23 -17.31 5.28
N SER A 336 -0.57 -17.53 4.14
CA SER A 336 -0.39 -16.49 3.13
C SER A 336 -1.69 -16.11 2.43
N LEU A 337 -2.60 -17.06 2.20
CA LEU A 337 -3.93 -16.76 1.65
C LEU A 337 -4.76 -15.94 2.65
N TYR A 338 -4.72 -16.30 3.94
CA TYR A 338 -5.39 -15.52 4.98
C TYR A 338 -4.76 -14.13 5.12
N ALA A 339 -3.44 -14.01 5.10
CA ALA A 339 -2.76 -12.72 5.16
C ALA A 339 -3.12 -11.79 3.98
N ASP A 340 -3.40 -12.37 2.80
CA ASP A 340 -3.84 -11.61 1.62
C ASP A 340 -5.34 -11.22 1.73
N ALA A 341 -6.21 -12.08 2.27
CA ALA A 341 -7.65 -11.82 2.38
C ALA A 341 -8.06 -10.97 3.60
N GLU A 342 -7.35 -11.10 4.72
CA GLU A 342 -7.70 -10.49 6.01
C GLU A 342 -7.79 -8.95 5.96
N PRO A 343 -6.88 -8.21 5.31
CA PRO A 343 -7.00 -6.75 5.20
C PRO A 343 -8.29 -6.30 4.50
N VAL A 344 -8.78 -7.10 3.54
CA VAL A 344 -10.03 -6.84 2.82
C VAL A 344 -11.21 -7.05 3.77
N TRP A 345 -11.30 -8.21 4.43
CA TRP A 345 -12.38 -8.48 5.38
C TRP A 345 -12.44 -7.46 6.52
N GLN A 346 -11.30 -7.09 7.10
CA GLN A 346 -11.25 -6.08 8.15
C GLN A 346 -11.71 -4.70 7.67
N SER A 347 -11.46 -4.36 6.41
CA SER A 347 -11.95 -3.11 5.82
C SER A 347 -13.47 -3.11 5.63
N LEU A 348 -14.06 -4.25 5.25
CA LEU A 348 -15.50 -4.41 5.11
C LEU A 348 -16.21 -4.39 6.47
N LEU A 349 -15.66 -5.11 7.46
CA LEU A 349 -16.15 -5.10 8.85
C LEU A 349 -16.17 -3.69 9.44
N ALA A 350 -15.12 -2.90 9.19
CA ALA A 350 -14.99 -1.55 9.73
C ALA A 350 -16.07 -0.56 9.24
N LEU A 351 -16.81 -0.90 8.17
CA LEU A 351 -17.91 -0.10 7.63
C LEU A 351 -19.28 -0.78 7.76
N ASP A 352 -19.36 -1.87 8.51
CA ASP A 352 -20.57 -2.69 8.69
C ASP A 352 -21.11 -3.26 7.36
N LEU A 353 -20.24 -3.48 6.37
CA LEU A 353 -20.59 -4.15 5.10
C LEU A 353 -20.74 -5.67 5.26
N CYS A 354 -20.10 -6.23 6.27
CA CYS A 354 -20.27 -7.61 6.67
C CYS A 354 -20.21 -7.72 8.20
N THR A 355 -20.57 -8.90 8.70
CA THR A 355 -20.52 -9.22 10.14
C THR A 355 -19.32 -10.13 10.45
N PRO A 356 -18.86 -10.16 11.72
CA PRO A 356 -17.79 -11.08 12.12
C PRO A 356 -18.10 -12.55 11.79
N GLY A 357 -19.36 -12.97 11.97
CA GLY A 357 -19.79 -14.33 11.62
C GLY A 357 -19.63 -14.64 10.13
N GLN A 358 -20.02 -13.71 9.25
CA GLN A 358 -19.82 -13.86 7.81
C GLN A 358 -18.34 -13.92 7.42
N VAL A 359 -17.44 -13.27 8.17
CA VAL A 359 -15.99 -13.37 7.95
C VAL A 359 -15.46 -14.73 8.35
N GLU A 360 -15.90 -15.31 9.47
CA GLU A 360 -15.52 -16.69 9.84
C GLU A 360 -16.03 -17.72 8.82
N GLU A 361 -17.26 -17.54 8.33
CA GLU A 361 -17.81 -18.33 7.22
C GLU A 361 -16.95 -18.16 5.96
N ALA A 362 -16.51 -16.94 5.65
CA ALA A 362 -15.65 -16.69 4.50
C ALA A 362 -14.26 -17.30 4.63
N ARG A 363 -13.68 -17.32 5.84
CA ARG A 363 -12.41 -18.01 6.13
C ARG A 363 -12.51 -19.51 5.89
N THR A 364 -13.65 -20.10 6.24
CA THR A 364 -13.95 -21.50 5.95
C THR A 364 -14.18 -21.70 4.45
N GLY A 365 -14.93 -20.81 3.81
CA GLY A 365 -15.17 -20.80 2.37
C GLY A 365 -13.88 -20.71 1.53
N LEU A 366 -12.88 -19.96 2.00
CA LEU A 366 -11.57 -19.86 1.37
C LEU A 366 -10.85 -21.22 1.32
N LEU A 367 -10.96 -22.02 2.39
CA LEU A 367 -10.42 -23.38 2.43
C LEU A 367 -11.17 -24.32 1.49
N TRP A 368 -12.50 -24.23 1.42
CA TRP A 368 -13.30 -24.96 0.45
C TRP A 368 -12.95 -24.57 -1.00
N SER A 369 -12.69 -23.29 -1.25
CA SER A 369 -12.24 -22.81 -2.56
C SER A 369 -10.89 -23.42 -2.94
N LEU A 370 -9.93 -23.45 -2.00
CA LEU A 370 -8.64 -24.12 -2.19
C LEU A 370 -8.82 -25.61 -2.48
N GLN A 371 -9.72 -26.30 -1.78
CA GLN A 371 -10.01 -27.71 -2.04
C GLN A 371 -10.48 -27.92 -3.49
N GLY A 372 -11.48 -27.15 -3.92
CA GLY A 372 -12.02 -27.25 -5.28
C GLY A 372 -10.95 -26.95 -6.34
N ALA A 373 -10.07 -25.99 -6.08
CA ALA A 373 -8.95 -25.66 -6.95
C ALA A 373 -7.95 -26.83 -7.07
N ILE A 374 -7.58 -27.45 -5.94
CA ILE A 374 -6.70 -28.64 -5.92
C ILE A 374 -7.36 -29.81 -6.65
N GLU A 375 -8.65 -30.07 -6.43
CA GLU A 375 -9.39 -31.14 -7.12
C GLU A 375 -9.39 -30.94 -8.64
N LYS A 376 -9.62 -29.71 -9.09
CA LYS A 376 -9.55 -29.36 -10.51
C LYS A 376 -8.15 -29.59 -11.07
N ALA A 377 -7.10 -29.08 -10.42
CA ALA A 377 -5.72 -29.25 -10.85
C ALA A 377 -5.28 -30.74 -10.83
N ARG A 378 -5.74 -31.50 -9.84
CA ARG A 378 -5.58 -32.96 -9.75
C ARG A 378 -6.23 -33.69 -10.91
N HIS A 379 -7.41 -33.24 -11.34
CA HIS A 379 -8.10 -33.79 -12.50
C HIS A 379 -7.34 -33.50 -13.80
N GLU A 380 -6.88 -32.26 -13.98
CA GLU A 380 -6.05 -31.84 -15.11
C GLU A 380 -4.73 -32.62 -15.17
N TYR A 381 -4.05 -32.77 -14.03
CA TYR A 381 -2.81 -33.55 -13.92
C TYR A 381 -3.00 -35.00 -14.33
N ARG A 382 -4.04 -35.68 -13.82
CA ARG A 382 -4.36 -37.07 -14.21
C ARG A 382 -4.70 -37.21 -15.70
N ASN A 383 -5.19 -36.15 -16.33
CA ASN A 383 -5.61 -36.16 -17.72
C ASN A 383 -4.50 -35.83 -18.72
N GLN A 384 -3.27 -35.59 -18.26
CA GLN A 384 -2.12 -35.38 -19.14
C GLN A 384 -1.86 -36.60 -20.04
N ASP A 385 -1.43 -36.37 -21.28
CA ASP A 385 -1.22 -37.42 -22.27
C ASP A 385 -0.19 -38.47 -21.83
N GLY A 386 0.76 -38.09 -20.98
CA GLY A 386 1.74 -39.01 -20.39
C GLY A 386 1.12 -40.16 -19.57
N PHE A 387 -0.09 -39.97 -19.04
CA PHE A 387 -0.82 -40.99 -18.28
C PHE A 387 -1.86 -41.76 -19.11
N LYS A 388 -2.00 -41.44 -20.40
CA LYS A 388 -2.97 -42.06 -21.31
C LYS A 388 -2.24 -42.89 -22.34
N ARG A 389 -2.49 -44.21 -22.39
CA ARG A 389 -1.82 -45.10 -23.34
C ARG A 389 -2.71 -46.24 -23.81
N THR A 390 -2.67 -46.52 -25.11
CA THR A 390 -3.21 -47.77 -25.67
C THR A 390 -2.11 -48.83 -25.69
N TYR A 391 -2.34 -49.96 -25.02
CA TYR A 391 -1.40 -51.08 -24.99
C TYR A 391 -2.15 -52.39 -25.23
N LYS A 392 -1.69 -53.17 -26.23
CA LYS A 392 -2.32 -54.42 -26.68
C LYS A 392 -3.84 -54.28 -26.96
N GLY A 393 -4.24 -53.19 -27.62
CA GLY A 393 -5.64 -52.94 -27.99
C GLY A 393 -6.55 -52.48 -26.85
N LYS A 394 -6.04 -52.34 -25.61
CA LYS A 394 -6.78 -51.76 -24.48
C LYS A 394 -6.29 -50.34 -24.17
N TYR A 395 -7.21 -49.42 -23.95
CA TYR A 395 -6.92 -48.05 -23.54
C TYR A 395 -6.81 -47.96 -22.01
N TYR A 396 -5.73 -47.37 -21.52
CA TYR A 396 -5.49 -47.11 -20.10
C TYR A 396 -5.43 -45.60 -19.88
N SER A 397 -6.29 -45.10 -18.99
CA SER A 397 -6.39 -43.67 -18.63
C SER A 397 -5.51 -43.26 -17.45
N ARG A 398 -4.75 -44.21 -16.86
CA ARG A 398 -3.87 -44.00 -15.70
C ARG A 398 -2.55 -44.77 -15.83
N TRP A 399 -2.02 -44.87 -17.04
CA TRP A 399 -0.78 -45.58 -17.31
C TRP A 399 0.41 -44.87 -16.66
N GLY A 400 1.08 -45.51 -15.69
CA GLY A 400 2.27 -44.95 -15.03
C GLY A 400 2.01 -43.84 -14.00
N PHE A 401 0.75 -43.63 -13.59
CA PHE A 401 0.40 -42.73 -12.50
C PHE A 401 0.67 -43.41 -11.15
N ASN A 402 1.53 -42.83 -10.31
CA ASN A 402 1.86 -43.36 -8.98
C ASN A 402 1.26 -42.54 -7.83
N SER A 403 1.40 -41.22 -7.88
CA SER A 403 0.90 -40.28 -6.87
C SER A 403 0.79 -38.88 -7.46
N TYR A 404 0.19 -37.95 -6.70
CA TYR A 404 0.29 -36.53 -7.02
C TYR A 404 1.61 -35.94 -6.52
N PRO A 405 2.09 -34.85 -7.13
CA PRO A 405 3.16 -34.06 -6.55
C PRO A 405 2.65 -33.35 -5.27
N GLU A 406 3.56 -33.05 -4.34
CA GLU A 406 3.23 -32.52 -3.00
C GLU A 406 2.33 -31.26 -3.01
N HIS A 407 2.53 -30.35 -3.97
CA HIS A 407 1.72 -29.13 -4.13
C HIS A 407 0.30 -29.39 -4.62
N LEU A 408 0.01 -30.60 -5.11
CA LEU A 408 -1.33 -31.07 -5.42
C LEU A 408 -1.82 -32.07 -4.38
N GLU A 409 -1.05 -32.37 -3.33
CA GLU A 409 -1.57 -33.14 -2.19
C GLU A 409 -2.54 -32.30 -1.36
N PHE A 410 -3.58 -32.89 -0.76
CA PHE A 410 -4.51 -32.08 0.05
C PHE A 410 -3.81 -31.60 1.32
N PRO A 411 -3.98 -30.32 1.72
CA PRO A 411 -3.51 -29.83 3.01
C PRO A 411 -4.05 -30.69 4.16
N PRO A 412 -3.23 -31.02 5.17
CA PRO A 412 -3.66 -31.83 6.31
C PRO A 412 -4.90 -31.27 7.02
N MET A 413 -4.99 -29.95 7.18
CA MET A 413 -6.13 -29.26 7.80
C MET A 413 -7.45 -29.37 7.03
N LEU A 414 -7.42 -29.65 5.72
CA LEU A 414 -8.66 -29.95 4.98
C LEU A 414 -9.18 -31.35 5.31
N ALA A 415 -8.32 -32.27 5.77
CA ALA A 415 -8.76 -33.62 6.15
C ALA A 415 -9.73 -33.58 7.34
N ASP A 416 -9.55 -32.66 8.28
CA ASP A 416 -10.44 -32.47 9.43
C ASP A 416 -11.76 -31.79 9.04
N LEU A 417 -11.72 -30.83 8.11
CA LEU A 417 -12.92 -30.19 7.52
C LEU A 417 -13.79 -31.17 6.72
N MET A 418 -13.18 -32.22 6.17
CA MET A 418 -13.86 -33.27 5.39
C MET A 418 -14.45 -34.38 6.28
N GLN A 419 -14.19 -34.42 7.59
CA GLN A 419 -14.65 -35.50 8.47
C GLN A 419 -16.15 -35.53 8.82
N PRO A 420 -16.99 -34.46 8.72
CA PRO A 420 -18.39 -34.58 9.15
C PRO A 420 -19.40 -34.95 8.05
N MET A 421 -19.01 -35.23 6.80
CA MET A 421 -19.98 -35.63 5.75
C MET A 421 -20.15 -37.14 5.56
N VAL A 422 -19.25 -37.98 6.10
CA VAL A 422 -19.34 -39.44 5.94
C VAL A 422 -20.32 -40.08 6.94
N GLU A 423 -20.61 -39.41 8.06
CA GLU A 423 -21.53 -39.97 9.08
C GLU A 423 -23.03 -39.77 8.75
N ASP A 424 -23.40 -38.75 7.96
CA ASP A 424 -24.81 -38.51 7.59
C ASP A 424 -25.27 -39.36 6.39
N GLU A 425 -24.38 -39.73 5.46
CA GLU A 425 -24.75 -40.69 4.39
C GLU A 425 -24.94 -42.13 4.94
N HIS A 426 -24.27 -42.47 6.04
CA HIS A 426 -24.48 -43.76 6.72
C HIS A 426 -25.70 -43.79 7.66
N ARG A 427 -26.25 -42.63 8.04
CA ARG A 427 -27.53 -42.55 8.78
C ARG A 427 -28.75 -42.43 7.89
N ALA A 428 -28.62 -41.92 6.67
CA ALA A 428 -29.72 -41.90 5.70
C ALA A 428 -29.92 -43.27 4.98
N ALA A 429 -28.96 -44.18 5.11
CA ALA A 429 -28.98 -45.52 4.52
C ALA A 429 -29.19 -46.67 5.53
N ALA A 430 -29.53 -46.35 6.78
CA ALA A 430 -29.90 -47.30 7.84
C ALA A 430 -31.32 -47.01 8.32
#